data_AF-A0A1C6AV09-F1
#
_entry.id   AF-A0A1C6AV09-F1
#
_cell.length_a   1.000
_cell.length_b   1.000
_cell.length_c   1.000
_cell.angle_alpha   90.00
_cell.angle_beta   90.00
_cell.angle_gamma   90.00
#
_symmetry.space_group_name_H-M   'P 1'
#
loop_
_entity.id
_entity.type
_entity.pdbx_description
1 polymer ?
#
loop_
_entity_poly.entity_id
_entity_poly.type
_entity_poly.pdbx_seq_one_letter_code
_entity_poly.pdbx_strand_id
1 'polypeptide(L)'
;MAYTEDQKSRHITELQRYLYSISHYNEKIPRIFPDGIYGPETTQAVKAFQHDYNLPVTGEIDSATWDRLVEVYLDYNKDAIFLEVFPSNFVLDPGSEGPIVYIIQTIINTLSLRFDNIIPVKVNGVYNKETQNAVNSFKKISGTDNGIEGVDTDTWNKMASGFNMMEKTK
;
A
#
# COMPACT_ATOMS: atom_id res chain seq x y z
N MET A 1 -6.31 -19.33 6.01
CA MET A 1 -5.09 -19.58 6.81
C MET A 1 -4.88 -18.35 7.68
N ALA A 2 -4.57 -18.51 8.97
CA ALA A 2 -4.36 -17.37 9.87
C ALA A 2 -3.01 -16.70 9.58
N TYR A 3 -2.96 -15.37 9.59
CA TYR A 3 -1.74 -14.59 9.38
C TYR A 3 -0.60 -15.05 10.30
N THR A 4 0.62 -15.13 9.77
CA THR A 4 1.82 -15.35 10.59
C THR A 4 2.14 -14.10 11.41
N GLU A 5 2.81 -14.25 12.55
CA GLU A 5 3.18 -13.11 13.41
C GLU A 5 4.06 -12.07 12.67
N ASP A 6 4.92 -12.53 11.76
CA ASP A 6 5.72 -11.65 10.90
C ASP A 6 4.86 -10.84 9.92
N GLN A 7 3.82 -11.47 9.34
CA GLN A 7 2.89 -10.78 8.44
C GLN A 7 2.07 -9.73 9.20
N LYS A 8 1.65 -10.03 10.43
CA LYS A 8 0.95 -9.08 11.31
C LYS A 8 1.86 -7.90 11.67
N SER A 9 3.09 -8.17 12.09
CA SER A 9 4.04 -7.12 12.47
C SER A 9 4.32 -6.16 11.31
N ARG A 10 4.50 -6.67 10.09
CA ARG A 10 4.69 -5.81 8.90
C ARG A 10 3.47 -4.96 8.59
N HIS A 11 2.26 -5.52 8.69
CA HIS A 11 1.05 -4.74 8.48
C HIS A 11 0.89 -3.61 9.53
N ILE A 12 1.26 -3.90 10.78
CA ILE A 12 1.31 -2.91 11.85
C ILE A 12 2.37 -1.83 11.56
N THR A 13 3.56 -2.21 11.06
CA THR A 13 4.58 -1.23 10.69
C THR A 13 4.08 -0.26 9.61
N GLU A 14 3.36 -0.75 8.60
CA GLU A 14 2.81 0.10 7.53
C GLU A 14 1.73 1.06 8.05
N LEU A 15 0.83 0.58 8.90
CA LEU A 15 -0.12 1.43 9.62
C LEU A 15 0.60 2.58 10.34
N GLN A 16 1.62 2.24 11.13
CA GLN A 16 2.36 3.20 11.93
C GLN A 16 3.09 4.21 11.04
N ARG A 17 3.60 3.80 9.87
CA ARG A 17 4.24 4.71 8.90
C ARG A 17 3.26 5.72 8.32
N TYR A 18 2.02 5.31 8.02
CA TYR A 18 1.00 6.24 7.53
C TYR A 18 0.59 7.22 8.62
N LEU A 19 0.33 6.75 9.84
CA LEU A 19 0.03 7.62 10.98
C LEU A 19 1.17 8.59 11.27
N TYR A 20 2.42 8.11 11.24
CA TYR A 20 3.60 8.94 11.40
C TYR A 20 3.67 10.02 10.32
N SER A 21 3.48 9.66 9.04
CA SER A 21 3.53 10.62 7.94
C SER A 21 2.43 11.67 8.04
N ILE A 22 1.20 11.25 8.37
CA ILE A 22 0.07 12.16 8.57
C ILE A 22 0.32 13.09 9.77
N SER A 23 0.99 12.63 10.83
CA SER A 23 1.31 13.46 12.01
C SER A 23 2.19 14.67 11.70
N HIS A 24 2.88 14.70 10.55
CA HIS A 24 3.63 15.87 10.11
C HIS A 24 2.72 17.01 9.61
N TYR A 25 1.51 16.68 9.17
CA TYR A 25 0.55 17.62 8.61
C TYR A 25 -0.67 17.83 9.51
N ASN A 26 -0.94 16.87 10.41
CA ASN A 26 -2.01 16.92 11.38
C ASN A 26 -1.47 16.66 12.79
N GLU A 27 -1.20 17.74 13.52
CA GLU A 27 -0.61 17.71 14.88
C GLU A 27 -1.49 17.03 15.93
N LYS A 28 -2.78 16.81 15.64
CA LYS A 28 -3.68 16.09 16.56
C LYS A 28 -3.39 14.59 16.60
N ILE A 29 -2.71 14.07 15.59
CA ILE A 29 -2.31 12.67 15.53
C ILE A 29 -0.95 12.53 16.21
N PRO A 30 -0.85 11.76 17.32
CA PRO A 30 0.41 11.48 17.97
C PRO A 30 1.44 10.91 16.99
N ARG A 31 2.64 11.47 17.01
CA ARG A 31 3.77 10.93 16.25
C ARG A 31 4.29 9.67 16.96
N ILE A 32 4.19 8.53 16.28
CA ILE A 32 4.60 7.22 16.80
C ILE A 32 5.73 6.62 15.98
N PHE A 33 6.60 5.85 16.61
CA PHE A 33 7.65 5.15 15.88
C PHE A 33 7.10 3.86 15.23
N PRO A 34 7.40 3.57 13.96
CA PRO A 34 6.93 2.36 13.29
C PRO A 34 7.78 1.14 13.66
N ASP A 35 7.56 0.58 14.84
CA ASP A 35 8.25 -0.60 15.38
C ASP A 35 7.61 -1.96 15.01
N GLY A 36 6.44 -1.94 14.35
CA GLY A 36 5.68 -3.14 14.02
C GLY A 36 4.94 -3.79 15.20
N ILE A 37 4.79 -3.07 16.32
CA ILE A 37 4.09 -3.53 17.53
C ILE A 37 2.81 -2.72 17.72
N TYR A 38 1.66 -3.41 17.78
CA TYR A 38 0.37 -2.75 18.04
C TYR A 38 0.19 -2.54 19.54
N GLY A 39 1.01 -1.63 20.09
CA GLY A 39 1.01 -1.30 21.50
C GLY A 39 0.07 -0.15 21.88
N PRO A 40 0.16 0.34 23.13
CA PRO A 40 -0.65 1.46 23.61
C PRO A 40 -0.46 2.75 22.80
N GLU A 41 0.76 3.03 22.35
CA GLU A 41 1.08 4.21 21.52
C GLU A 41 0.38 4.14 20.16
N THR A 42 0.49 3.00 19.47
CA THR A 42 -0.22 2.74 18.20
C THR A 42 -1.73 2.85 18.40
N THR A 43 -2.28 2.25 19.46
CA THR A 43 -3.71 2.32 19.79
C THR A 43 -4.16 3.77 20.00
N GLN A 44 -3.36 4.59 20.69
CA GLN A 44 -3.67 6.00 20.92
C GLN A 44 -3.66 6.80 19.61
N ALA A 45 -2.68 6.57 18.75
CA ALA A 45 -2.60 7.22 17.45
C ALA A 45 -3.77 6.84 16.54
N VAL A 46 -4.19 5.57 16.56
CA VAL A 46 -5.38 5.11 15.83
C VAL A 46 -6.65 5.76 16.37
N LYS A 47 -6.83 5.85 17.69
CA LYS A 47 -7.98 6.55 18.28
C LYS A 47 -8.01 8.03 17.91
N ALA A 48 -6.86 8.70 17.93
CA ALA A 48 -6.75 10.10 17.54
C ALA A 48 -7.09 10.29 16.06
N PHE A 49 -6.59 9.41 15.20
CA PHE A 49 -6.93 9.37 13.77
C PHE A 49 -8.44 9.15 13.58
N GLN A 50 -9.01 8.12 14.22
CA GLN A 50 -10.44 7.82 14.12
C GLN A 50 -11.29 9.00 14.56
N HIS A 51 -10.95 9.62 15.69
CA HIS A 51 -11.64 10.80 16.18
C HIS A 51 -11.58 11.96 15.18
N ASP A 52 -10.38 12.30 14.68
CA ASP A 52 -10.22 13.49 13.83
C ASP A 52 -10.82 13.31 12.43
N TYR A 53 -10.91 12.08 11.95
CA TYR A 53 -11.50 11.75 10.66
C TYR A 53 -12.91 11.16 10.75
N ASN A 54 -13.61 11.40 11.87
CA ASN A 54 -15.04 11.07 12.08
C ASN A 54 -15.38 9.57 11.93
N LEU A 55 -14.50 8.70 12.42
CA LEU A 55 -14.70 7.25 12.50
C LEU A 55 -15.08 6.81 13.92
N PRO A 56 -15.69 5.63 14.10
CA PRO A 56 -15.87 5.03 15.41
C PRO A 56 -14.53 4.89 16.15
N VAL A 57 -14.42 5.46 17.34
CA VAL A 57 -13.17 5.49 18.12
C VAL A 57 -13.00 4.18 18.90
N THR A 58 -12.62 3.12 18.21
CA THR A 58 -12.39 1.79 18.79
C THR A 58 -10.94 1.60 19.23
N GLY A 59 -10.00 2.25 18.54
CA GLY A 59 -8.57 1.96 18.66
C GLY A 59 -8.14 0.66 17.99
N GLU A 60 -9.05 0.03 17.25
CA GLU A 60 -8.79 -1.11 16.37
C GLU A 60 -8.87 -0.65 14.92
N ILE A 61 -8.12 -1.31 14.04
CA ILE A 61 -8.15 -1.03 12.61
C ILE A 61 -9.09 -2.00 11.93
N ASP A 62 -10.24 -1.49 11.53
CA ASP A 62 -11.12 -2.14 10.56
C ASP A 62 -10.85 -1.60 9.14
N SER A 63 -11.53 -2.18 8.15
CA SER A 63 -11.39 -1.75 6.75
C SER A 63 -11.72 -0.27 6.55
N ALA A 64 -12.76 0.24 7.21
CA ALA A 64 -13.16 1.64 7.13
C ALA A 64 -12.07 2.59 7.67
N THR A 65 -11.42 2.21 8.78
CA THR A 65 -10.32 2.99 9.36
C THR A 65 -9.08 2.95 8.46
N TRP A 66 -8.77 1.79 7.90
CA TRP A 66 -7.63 1.61 7.00
C TRP A 66 -7.78 2.40 5.69
N ASP A 67 -8.96 2.35 5.06
CA ASP A 67 -9.23 3.07 3.81
C ASP A 67 -9.11 4.58 4.02
N ARG A 68 -9.69 5.10 5.12
CA ARG A 68 -9.60 6.52 5.45
C ARG A 68 -8.17 6.95 5.75
N LEU A 69 -7.39 6.10 6.43
CA LEU A 69 -5.97 6.36 6.72
C LEU A 69 -5.17 6.58 5.45
N VAL A 70 -5.42 5.78 4.43
CA VAL A 70 -4.67 5.86 3.18
C VAL A 70 -5.13 7.01 2.30
N GLU A 71 -6.42 7.27 2.22
CA GLU A 71 -6.92 8.44 1.49
C GLU A 71 -6.24 9.72 2.01
N VAL A 72 -6.21 9.88 3.33
CA VAL A 72 -5.58 11.02 4.00
C VAL A 72 -4.07 11.04 3.76
N TYR A 73 -3.41 9.89 3.87
CA TYR A 73 -1.98 9.77 3.58
C TYR A 73 -1.66 10.21 2.14
N LEU A 74 -2.44 9.76 1.16
CA LEU A 74 -2.22 10.09 -0.25
C LEU A 74 -2.50 11.56 -0.55
N ASP A 75 -3.53 12.17 0.06
CA ASP A 75 -3.79 13.61 -0.14
C ASP A 75 -2.65 14.49 0.40
N TYR A 76 -2.03 14.11 1.52
CA TYR A 76 -0.87 14.81 2.05
C TYR A 76 0.42 14.57 1.26
N ASN A 77 0.56 13.43 0.58
CA ASN A 77 1.81 13.04 -0.10
C ASN A 77 1.69 13.05 -1.64
N LYS A 78 0.66 13.70 -2.19
CA LYS A 78 0.37 13.76 -3.64
C LYS A 78 1.50 14.29 -4.52
N ASP A 79 2.44 15.06 -3.94
CA ASP A 79 3.59 15.62 -4.66
C ASP A 79 4.90 14.82 -4.47
N ALA A 80 4.91 13.78 -3.63
CA ALA A 80 6.10 13.02 -3.25
C ALA A 80 5.82 11.51 -3.16
N ILE A 81 5.59 10.86 -4.29
CA ILE A 81 5.49 9.39 -4.33
C ILE A 81 6.91 8.79 -4.33
N PHE A 82 7.47 8.52 -3.14
CA PHE A 82 8.64 7.65 -2.98
C PHE A 82 8.21 6.30 -2.41
N LEU A 83 8.12 5.31 -3.31
CA LEU A 83 7.80 3.91 -3.05
C LEU A 83 9.04 3.16 -2.57
N GLU A 84 9.45 3.30 -1.30
CA GLU A 84 10.64 2.61 -0.76
C GLU A 84 10.37 1.57 0.34
N VAL A 85 9.13 1.32 0.73
CA VAL A 85 8.86 0.46 1.89
C VAL A 85 7.93 -0.68 1.51
N PHE A 86 8.50 -1.86 1.33
CA PHE A 86 7.72 -3.06 1.04
C PHE A 86 7.95 -4.16 2.06
N PRO A 87 6.87 -4.85 2.46
CA PRO A 87 6.98 -6.01 3.31
C PRO A 87 7.72 -7.12 2.57
N SER A 88 8.92 -7.45 3.05
CA SER A 88 9.67 -8.62 2.58
C SER A 88 8.83 -9.87 2.85
N ASN A 89 8.84 -10.91 2.01
CA ASN A 89 8.05 -12.14 2.20
C ASN A 89 6.52 -11.95 2.26
N PHE A 90 5.99 -10.91 1.63
CA PHE A 90 4.57 -10.71 1.42
C PHE A 90 4.23 -10.92 -0.05
N VAL A 91 3.12 -11.61 -0.30
CA VAL A 91 2.51 -11.74 -1.62
C VAL A 91 1.17 -11.04 -1.55
N LEU A 92 0.92 -10.12 -2.46
CA LEU A 92 -0.38 -9.52 -2.66
C LEU A 92 -1.21 -10.41 -3.57
N ASP A 93 -2.14 -11.17 -2.98
CA ASP A 93 -2.93 -12.17 -3.70
C ASP A 93 -4.13 -11.56 -4.44
N PRO A 94 -4.60 -12.18 -5.54
CA PRO A 94 -5.90 -11.86 -6.11
C PRO A 94 -7.02 -11.98 -5.07
N GLY A 95 -7.99 -11.06 -5.14
CA GLY A 95 -9.03 -10.91 -4.13
C GLY A 95 -8.62 -10.08 -2.92
N SER A 96 -7.34 -9.68 -2.81
CA SER A 96 -6.93 -8.67 -1.84
C SER A 96 -7.64 -7.35 -2.12
N GLU A 97 -7.96 -6.63 -1.06
CA GLU A 97 -8.56 -5.31 -1.15
C GLU A 97 -7.76 -4.32 -0.31
N GLY A 98 -7.82 -3.06 -0.72
CA GLY A 98 -7.32 -1.94 0.03
C GLY A 98 -6.18 -1.17 -0.63
N PRO A 99 -5.63 -0.19 0.09
CA PRO A 99 -4.54 0.70 -0.27
C PRO A 99 -3.38 0.13 -1.07
N ILE A 100 -2.87 -1.03 -0.69
CA ILE A 100 -1.75 -1.64 -1.39
C ILE A 100 -2.11 -2.04 -2.82
N VAL A 101 -3.39 -2.38 -3.05
CA VAL A 101 -3.96 -2.62 -4.37
C VAL A 101 -4.12 -1.32 -5.16
N TYR A 102 -4.54 -0.22 -4.52
CA TYR A 102 -4.57 1.10 -5.15
C TYR A 102 -3.20 1.51 -5.68
N ILE A 103 -2.15 1.25 -4.88
CA ILE A 103 -0.77 1.55 -5.24
C ILE A 103 -0.34 0.72 -6.45
N ILE A 104 -0.53 -0.61 -6.45
CA ILE A 104 -0.12 -1.41 -7.62
C ILE A 104 -0.93 -1.08 -8.87
N GLN A 105 -2.22 -0.77 -8.76
CA GLN A 105 -3.05 -0.35 -9.90
C GLN A 105 -2.53 0.98 -10.48
N THR A 106 -2.13 1.91 -9.61
CA THR A 106 -1.52 3.18 -10.02
C THR A 106 -0.19 2.96 -10.72
N ILE A 107 0.68 2.11 -10.17
CA ILE A 107 1.97 1.78 -10.77
C ILE A 107 1.76 1.10 -12.13
N ILE A 108 0.88 0.10 -12.20
CA ILE A 108 0.53 -0.62 -13.45
C ILE A 108 0.03 0.34 -14.52
N ASN A 109 -0.88 1.25 -14.17
CA ASN A 109 -1.40 2.23 -15.13
C ASN A 109 -0.31 3.19 -15.59
N THR A 110 0.59 3.60 -14.69
CA THR A 110 1.71 4.44 -15.09
C THR A 110 2.66 3.69 -16.02
N LEU A 111 2.96 2.42 -15.73
CA LEU A 111 3.81 1.57 -16.57
C LEU A 111 3.19 1.27 -17.93
N SER A 112 1.86 1.19 -18.02
CA SER A 112 1.14 1.00 -19.28
C SER A 112 1.39 2.11 -20.30
N LEU A 113 1.80 3.31 -19.86
CA LEU A 113 2.18 4.41 -20.74
C LEU A 113 3.45 4.12 -21.55
N ARG A 114 4.27 3.15 -21.10
CA ARG A 114 5.56 2.81 -21.71
C ARG A 114 5.64 1.38 -22.22
N PHE A 115 4.71 0.52 -21.81
CA PHE A 115 4.64 -0.88 -22.20
C PHE A 115 3.22 -1.21 -22.71
N ASP A 116 3.04 -1.21 -24.04
CA ASP A 116 1.74 -1.37 -24.72
C ASP A 116 1.00 -2.69 -24.40
N ASN A 117 1.73 -3.67 -23.88
CA ASN A 117 1.28 -4.99 -23.47
C ASN A 117 0.66 -5.04 -22.06
N ILE A 118 0.73 -3.93 -21.30
CA ILE A 118 0.03 -3.75 -20.03
C ILE A 118 -1.28 -3.02 -20.30
N ILE A 119 -2.41 -3.66 -20.03
CA ILE A 119 -3.72 -3.04 -20.14
C ILE A 119 -3.97 -2.21 -18.86
N PRO A 120 -4.30 -0.91 -18.95
CA PRO A 120 -4.68 -0.11 -17.80
C PRO A 120 -5.89 -0.70 -17.08
N VAL A 121 -5.90 -0.62 -15.75
CA VAL A 121 -6.95 -1.15 -14.89
C VAL A 121 -7.64 -0.03 -14.13
N LYS A 122 -8.85 -0.31 -13.65
CA LYS A 122 -9.55 0.64 -12.78
C LYS A 122 -8.82 0.73 -11.44
N VAL A 123 -8.49 1.95 -11.01
CA VAL A 123 -7.89 2.22 -9.69
C VAL A 123 -9.02 2.29 -8.67
N ASN A 124 -9.31 1.17 -8.01
CA ASN A 124 -10.41 1.01 -7.06
C ASN A 124 -10.03 0.23 -5.80
N GLY A 125 -8.77 -0.16 -5.65
CA GLY A 125 -8.30 -0.91 -4.49
C GLY A 125 -8.79 -2.35 -4.42
N VAL A 126 -9.42 -2.88 -5.47
CA VAL A 126 -9.88 -4.27 -5.50
C VAL A 126 -9.02 -5.07 -6.45
N TYR A 127 -8.34 -6.09 -5.94
CA TYR A 127 -7.46 -6.94 -6.75
C TYR A 127 -8.31 -7.96 -7.50
N ASN A 128 -9.02 -7.48 -8.51
CA ASN A 128 -9.87 -8.30 -9.36
C ASN A 128 -9.06 -9.00 -10.48
N LYS A 129 -9.77 -9.71 -11.35
CA LYS A 129 -9.17 -10.42 -12.51
C LYS A 129 -8.49 -9.47 -13.50
N GLU A 130 -8.96 -8.23 -13.64
CA GLU A 130 -8.33 -7.24 -14.51
C GLU A 130 -6.97 -6.83 -13.94
N THR A 131 -6.90 -6.54 -12.63
CA THR A 131 -5.66 -6.29 -11.90
C THR A 131 -4.70 -7.48 -12.02
N GLN A 132 -5.18 -8.72 -11.83
CA GLN A 132 -4.34 -9.91 -12.00
C GLN A 132 -3.81 -10.07 -13.42
N ASN A 133 -4.63 -9.80 -14.44
CA ASN A 133 -4.18 -9.87 -15.83
C ASN A 133 -3.08 -8.85 -16.13
N ALA A 134 -3.23 -7.61 -15.64
CA ALA A 134 -2.24 -6.57 -15.83
C ALA A 134 -0.93 -6.86 -15.05
N VAL A 135 -1.04 -7.40 -13.84
CA VAL A 135 0.10 -7.92 -13.06
C VAL A 135 0.81 -9.04 -13.84
N ASN A 136 0.06 -10.00 -14.40
CA ASN A 136 0.64 -11.08 -15.20
C ASN A 136 1.36 -10.56 -16.46
N SER A 137 0.79 -9.56 -17.14
CA SER A 137 1.48 -8.89 -18.26
C SER A 137 2.79 -8.26 -17.79
N PHE A 138 2.77 -7.56 -16.65
CA PHE A 138 3.98 -6.97 -16.09
C PHE A 138 5.02 -8.03 -15.72
N LYS A 139 4.65 -9.10 -15.02
CA LYS A 139 5.56 -10.19 -14.61
C LYS A 139 6.31 -10.80 -15.80
N LYS A 140 5.63 -10.94 -16.95
CA LYS A 140 6.25 -11.41 -18.19
C LYS A 140 7.27 -10.43 -18.76
N ILE A 141 6.99 -9.13 -18.68
CA ILE A 141 7.87 -8.06 -19.16
C ILE A 141 9.10 -7.92 -18.26
N SER A 142 8.90 -7.95 -16.94
CA SER A 142 9.94 -7.75 -15.93
C SER A 142 10.80 -8.99 -15.68
N GLY A 143 10.39 -10.15 -16.21
CA GLY A 143 11.04 -11.44 -15.97
C GLY A 143 10.81 -11.99 -14.57
N THR A 144 9.73 -11.55 -13.89
CA THR A 144 9.37 -12.01 -12.53
C THR A 144 8.23 -13.03 -12.54
N ASP A 145 7.90 -13.61 -13.71
CA ASP A 145 6.94 -14.71 -13.84
C ASP A 145 7.51 -16.02 -13.28
N ASN A 146 7.39 -16.17 -11.95
CA ASN A 146 7.92 -17.27 -11.16
C ASN A 146 6.84 -18.27 -10.72
N GLY A 147 5.64 -18.22 -11.32
CA GLY A 147 4.52 -19.09 -10.97
C GLY A 147 3.80 -18.74 -9.67
N ILE A 148 4.24 -17.70 -8.93
CA ILE A 148 3.50 -17.17 -7.79
C ILE A 148 2.32 -16.35 -8.33
N GLU A 149 1.11 -16.66 -7.90
CA GLU A 149 -0.06 -15.82 -8.19
C GLU A 149 0.03 -14.53 -7.38
N GLY A 150 -0.45 -13.41 -7.93
CA GLY A 150 -0.32 -12.12 -7.24
C GLY A 150 1.00 -11.38 -7.46
N VAL A 151 1.30 -10.43 -6.56
CA VAL A 151 2.53 -9.61 -6.57
C VAL A 151 3.39 -9.97 -5.36
N ASP A 152 4.49 -10.67 -5.61
CA ASP A 152 5.51 -10.96 -4.61
C ASP A 152 6.56 -9.84 -4.51
N THR A 153 7.49 -9.97 -3.56
CA THR A 153 8.50 -8.94 -3.32
C THR A 153 9.35 -8.63 -4.56
N ASP A 154 9.70 -9.62 -5.38
CA ASP A 154 10.51 -9.39 -6.59
C ASP A 154 9.70 -8.63 -7.67
N THR A 155 8.48 -9.10 -7.96
CA THR A 155 7.57 -8.40 -8.89
C THR A 155 7.32 -6.97 -8.44
N TRP A 156 7.10 -6.79 -7.14
CA TRP A 156 6.90 -5.48 -6.54
C TRP A 156 8.10 -4.56 -6.78
N ASN A 157 9.31 -5.02 -6.46
CA ASN A 157 10.53 -4.22 -6.60
C ASN A 157 10.74 -3.75 -8.05
N LYS A 158 10.41 -4.60 -9.02
CA LYS A 158 10.44 -4.22 -10.43
C LYS A 158 9.38 -3.18 -10.78
N MET A 159 8.16 -3.31 -10.25
CA MET A 159 7.09 -2.32 -10.45
C MET A 159 7.50 -0.95 -9.92
N ALA A 160 7.95 -0.90 -8.66
CA ALA A 160 8.40 0.32 -8.00
C ALA A 160 9.61 0.95 -8.71
N SER A 161 10.60 0.13 -9.12
CA SER A 161 11.75 0.62 -9.88
C SER A 161 11.32 1.22 -11.22
N GLY A 162 10.44 0.54 -11.97
CA GLY A 162 9.92 1.05 -13.23
C GLY A 162 9.16 2.37 -13.06
N PHE A 163 8.36 2.48 -12.00
CA PHE A 163 7.65 3.72 -11.63
C PHE A 163 8.63 4.87 -11.33
N ASN A 164 9.59 4.65 -10.44
CA ASN A 164 10.57 5.66 -10.03
C ASN A 164 11.45 6.13 -11.21
N MET A 165 11.72 5.27 -12.19
CA MET A 165 12.44 5.66 -13.41
C MET A 165 11.63 6.59 -14.31
N MET A 166 10.29 6.54 -14.26
CA MET A 166 9.45 7.44 -15.06
C MET A 166 9.36 8.82 -14.42
N GLU A 167 9.20 8.89 -13.09
CA GLU A 167 9.11 10.15 -12.34
C GLU A 167 10.40 11.00 -12.45
N LYS A 168 11.57 10.37 -12.57
CA LYS A 168 12.87 11.06 -12.74
C LYS A 168 13.09 11.72 -14.10
N THR A 169 12.13 11.64 -15.02
CA THR A 169 12.27 12.15 -16.41
C THR A 169 11.60 13.51 -16.62
N LYS A 170 11.28 14.25 -15.55
CA LYS A 170 10.74 15.62 -15.60
C LYS A 170 11.79 16.65 -15.21
#